data_AF-A0A257LEZ1-F1
#
_entry.id   AF-A0A257LEZ1-F1
#
_cell.length_a   1.000
_cell.length_b   1.000
_cell.length_c   1.000
_cell.angle_alpha   90.00
_cell.angle_beta   90.00
_cell.angle_gamma   90.00
#
_symmetry.space_group_name_H-M   'P 1'
#
loop_
_entity.id
_entity.type
_entity.pdbx_description
1 polymer ?
#
loop_
_entity_poly.entity_id
_entity_poly.type
_entity_poly.pdbx_seq_one_letter_code
_entity_poly.pdbx_strand_id
1 'polypeptide(L)'
;MTPDLTALLGAHGLSLGQLLQLWGHFMLLSLLAVGGAISTAPDMQRYLVTQQGWLSDAQFSASIAIAQAAPGPNILFVALLGWNIAGLPGLLATMSGILLPSSVLALVASRYAQRHADSRAVRAFPAGLPPITLGLL
;
A
#
# COMPACT_ATOMS: atom_id res chain seq x y z
N MET A 1 28.80 1.36 15.90
CA MET A 1 27.82 2.38 15.47
C MET A 1 26.44 1.78 15.69
N THR A 2 25.93 1.88 16.91
CA THR A 2 24.57 1.45 17.25
C THR A 2 23.59 2.45 16.63
N PRO A 3 22.64 2.03 15.79
CA PRO A 3 21.59 2.94 15.34
C PRO A 3 20.86 3.44 16.59
N ASP A 4 20.81 4.76 16.78
CA ASP A 4 20.14 5.39 17.90
C ASP A 4 18.67 4.92 17.93
N LEU A 5 18.23 4.34 19.05
CA LEU A 5 16.85 3.87 19.24
C LEU A 5 15.83 5.00 19.03
N THR A 6 16.23 6.25 19.25
CA THR A 6 15.46 7.47 18.95
C THR A 6 15.31 7.73 17.44
N ALA A 7 16.27 7.33 16.61
CA ALA A 7 16.15 7.39 15.16
C ALA A 7 15.21 6.29 14.60
N LEU A 8 15.19 5.12 15.25
CA LEU A 8 14.26 4.01 14.92
C LEU A 8 12.80 4.32 15.34
N LEU A 9 12.62 5.07 16.44
CA LEU A 9 11.31 5.47 16.96
C LEU A 9 10.70 6.71 16.27
N GLY A 10 11.39 7.32 15.30
CA GLY A 10 10.87 8.39 14.45
C GLY A 10 11.09 9.78 15.03
N ALA A 11 11.75 10.64 14.26
CA ALA A 11 12.08 12.03 14.60
C ALA A 11 10.89 13.01 14.52
N HIS A 12 9.66 12.52 14.31
CA HIS A 12 8.45 13.34 14.26
C HIS A 12 7.45 12.80 15.26
N GLY A 13 7.22 13.55 16.34
CA GLY A 13 6.23 13.23 17.38
C GLY A 13 4.80 13.34 16.88
N LEU A 14 4.43 12.52 15.90
CA LEU A 14 3.05 12.42 15.44
C LEU A 14 2.18 11.97 16.60
N SER A 15 1.09 12.68 16.79
CA SER A 15 0.05 12.26 17.73
C SER A 15 -0.57 10.93 17.28
N LEU A 16 -1.11 10.16 18.23
CA LEU A 16 -1.85 8.93 17.91
C LEU A 16 -2.97 9.17 16.89
N GLY A 17 -3.62 10.35 16.94
CA GLY A 17 -4.64 10.76 15.98
C GLY A 17 -4.11 10.86 14.55
N GLN A 18 -2.92 11.44 14.36
CA GLN A 18 -2.29 11.53 13.04
C GLN A 18 -1.86 10.15 12.51
N LEU A 19 -1.39 9.28 13.40
CA LEU A 19 -1.03 7.90 13.03
C LEU A 19 -2.27 7.10 12.59
N LEU A 20 -3.38 7.25 13.30
CA LEU A 20 -4.66 6.63 12.93
C LEU A 20 -5.22 7.21 11.63
N GLN A 21 -5.07 8.51 11.41
CA GLN A 21 -5.46 9.16 10.16
C GLN A 21 -4.61 8.64 8.98
N LEU A 22 -3.29 8.52 9.16
CA LEU A 22 -2.39 7.92 8.17
C LEU A 22 -2.81 6.47 7.86
N TRP A 23 -3.03 5.66 8.91
CA TRP A 23 -3.47 4.27 8.77
C TRP A 23 -4.80 4.16 8.01
N GLY A 24 -5.79 4.96 8.38
CA GLY A 24 -7.10 4.99 7.73
C GLY A 24 -7.03 5.45 6.27
N HIS A 25 -6.19 6.44 5.96
CA HIS A 25 -5.98 6.89 4.60
C HIS A 25 -5.35 5.79 3.73
N PHE A 26 -4.34 5.08 4.25
CA PHE A 26 -3.72 3.96 3.53
C PHE A 26 -4.66 2.77 3.34
N MET A 27 -5.62 2.55 4.25
CA MET A 27 -6.69 1.57 4.02
C MET A 27 -7.59 1.95 2.85
N LEU A 28 -7.97 3.23 2.74
CA LEU A 28 -8.74 3.70 1.59
C LEU A 28 -7.95 3.57 0.29
N LEU A 29 -6.68 3.97 0.29
CA LEU A 29 -5.81 3.83 -0.88
C LEU A 29 -5.66 2.36 -1.31
N SER A 30 -5.61 1.41 -0.38
CA SER A 30 -5.58 -0.02 -0.71
C SER A 30 -6.81 -0.47 -1.49
N LEU A 31 -7.99 0.00 -1.10
CA LEU A 31 -9.24 -0.31 -1.79
C LEU A 31 -9.33 0.35 -3.17
N LEU A 32 -8.67 1.51 -3.33
CA LEU A 32 -8.63 2.27 -4.58
C LEU A 32 -7.48 1.87 -5.52
N ALA A 33 -6.57 0.98 -5.08
CA ALA A 33 -5.38 0.56 -5.83
C ALA A 33 -5.71 -0.41 -6.99
N VAL A 34 -6.59 0.01 -7.89
CA VAL A 34 -6.89 -0.69 -9.14
C VAL A 34 -5.66 -0.58 -10.05
N GLY A 35 -5.10 -1.71 -10.45
CA GLY A 35 -3.83 -1.77 -11.21
C GLY A 35 -2.55 -1.83 -10.35
N GLY A 36 -2.67 -1.94 -9.02
CA GLY A 36 -1.55 -2.12 -8.09
C GLY A 36 -1.14 -0.85 -7.35
N ALA A 37 -0.33 -1.00 -6.29
CA ALA A 37 -0.03 0.11 -5.36
C ALA A 37 0.59 1.36 -6.03
N ILE A 38 1.32 1.19 -7.14
CA ILE A 38 1.96 2.31 -7.84
C ILE A 38 0.94 3.23 -8.52
N SER A 39 -0.27 2.74 -8.88
CA SER A 39 -1.31 3.59 -9.49
C SER A 39 -1.81 4.67 -8.54
N THR A 40 -1.70 4.41 -7.23
CA THR A 40 -2.06 5.36 -6.16
C THR A 40 -0.91 6.26 -5.72
N ALA A 41 0.28 6.16 -6.33
CA ALA A 41 1.43 6.98 -5.97
C ALA A 41 1.18 8.50 -6.11
N PRO A 42 0.49 9.01 -7.16
CA PRO A 42 0.17 10.44 -7.25
C PRO A 42 -0.71 10.93 -6.08
N ASP A 43 -1.66 10.11 -5.64
CA ASP A 43 -2.50 10.42 -4.49
C ASP A 43 -1.70 10.40 -3.18
N MET A 44 -0.80 9.42 -3.01
CA MET A 44 0.11 9.38 -1.86
C MET A 44 1.03 10.59 -1.82
N GLN A 45 1.59 11.01 -2.95
CA GLN A 45 2.42 12.22 -3.03
C GLN A 45 1.60 13.45 -2.61
N ARG A 46 0.42 13.64 -3.20
CA ARG A 46 -0.46 14.76 -2.87
C ARG A 46 -0.82 14.80 -1.40
N TYR A 47 -1.17 13.66 -0.81
CA TYR A 47 -1.54 13.58 0.60
C TYR A 47 -0.35 13.82 1.53
N LEU A 48 0.78 13.14 1.30
CA LEU A 48 1.92 13.13 2.21
C LEU A 48 2.82 14.36 2.08
N VAL A 49 2.98 14.88 0.85
CA VAL A 49 3.83 16.04 0.54
C VAL A 49 3.00 17.32 0.55
N THR A 50 1.95 17.40 -0.25
CA THR A 50 1.23 18.66 -0.46
C THR A 50 0.26 18.99 0.69
N GLN A 51 -0.51 18.02 1.18
CA GLN A 51 -1.53 18.27 2.20
C GLN A 51 -0.97 18.24 3.62
N GLN A 52 -0.24 17.17 3.98
CA GLN A 52 0.29 17.01 5.32
C GLN A 52 1.69 17.63 5.51
N GLY A 53 2.48 17.77 4.44
CA GLY A 53 3.84 18.31 4.53
C GLY A 53 4.81 17.45 5.35
N TRP A 54 4.49 16.16 5.54
CA TRP A 54 5.32 15.23 6.33
C TRP A 54 6.53 14.71 5.55
N LEU A 55 6.48 14.81 4.22
CA LEU A 55 7.53 14.36 3.31
C LEU A 55 7.83 15.47 2.31
N SER A 56 9.09 15.59 1.91
CA SER A 56 9.48 16.36 0.73
C SER A 56 9.31 15.54 -0.55
N ASP A 57 9.15 16.21 -1.70
CA ASP A 57 9.13 15.54 -3.01
C ASP A 57 10.40 14.71 -3.26
N ALA A 58 11.55 15.17 -2.76
CA ALA A 58 12.81 14.45 -2.83
C ALA A 58 12.80 13.15 -2.03
N GLN A 59 12.30 13.18 -0.78
CA GLN A 59 12.18 11.97 0.05
C GLN A 59 11.16 10.99 -0.52
N PHE A 60 10.06 11.49 -1.08
CA PHE A 60 9.05 10.66 -1.74
C PHE A 60 9.64 9.95 -2.97
N SER A 61 10.28 10.71 -3.87
CA SER A 61 10.88 10.16 -5.09
C SER A 61 12.03 9.21 -4.77
N ALA A 62 12.86 9.53 -3.78
CA ALA A 62 13.93 8.64 -3.32
C ALA A 62 13.38 7.33 -2.75
N SER A 63 12.28 7.37 -1.98
CA SER A 63 11.64 6.17 -1.44
C SER A 63 11.13 5.24 -2.55
N ILE A 64 10.53 5.80 -3.61
CA ILE A 64 10.11 5.02 -4.78
C ILE A 64 11.33 4.46 -5.50
N ALA A 65 12.36 5.28 -5.77
CA ALA A 65 13.56 4.84 -6.48
C ALA A 65 14.26 3.68 -5.75
N ILE A 66 14.41 3.77 -4.42
CA ILE A 66 15.00 2.72 -3.59
C ILE A 66 14.16 1.44 -3.67
N ALA A 67 12.84 1.55 -3.57
CA ALA A 67 11.96 0.39 -3.63
C ALA A 67 11.94 -0.30 -5.00
N GLN A 68 12.06 0.46 -6.09
CA GLN A 68 12.14 -0.08 -7.46
C GLN A 68 13.53 -0.67 -7.76
N ALA A 69 14.58 -0.17 -7.13
CA ALA A 69 15.92 -0.73 -7.24
C ALA A 69 16.09 -2.02 -6.42
N ALA A 70 15.31 -2.18 -5.34
CA ALA A 70 15.37 -3.38 -4.50
C ALA A 70 14.73 -4.58 -5.21
N PRO A 71 15.39 -5.77 -5.23
CA PRO A 71 14.76 -7.00 -5.68
C PRO A 71 13.68 -7.40 -4.67
N GLY A 72 12.42 -7.24 -5.03
CA GLY A 72 11.32 -7.50 -4.11
C GLY A 72 9.97 -7.01 -4.61
N PRO A 73 8.95 -7.00 -3.73
CA PRO A 73 7.63 -6.53 -4.09
C PRO A 73 7.63 -5.00 -4.27
N ASN A 74 7.09 -4.54 -5.41
CA ASN A 74 7.00 -3.12 -5.76
C ASN A 74 6.27 -2.24 -4.73
N ILE A 75 5.59 -2.83 -3.74
CA ILE A 75 4.89 -2.10 -2.67
C ILE A 75 5.81 -1.58 -1.56
N LEU A 76 7.08 -1.99 -1.53
CA LEU A 76 8.03 -1.62 -0.47
C LEU A 76 8.23 -0.10 -0.31
N PHE A 77 7.98 0.70 -1.35
CA PHE A 77 8.06 2.16 -1.21
C PHE A 77 7.08 2.67 -0.15
N VAL A 78 5.91 2.05 0.02
CA VAL A 78 4.92 2.44 1.03
C VAL A 78 5.45 2.26 2.46
N ALA A 79 6.29 1.25 2.67
CA ALA A 79 6.96 1.02 3.95
C ALA A 79 7.99 2.13 4.21
N LEU A 80 8.77 2.49 3.17
CA LEU A 80 9.75 3.56 3.24
C LEU A 80 9.11 4.93 3.44
N LEU A 81 7.94 5.20 2.83
CA LEU A 81 7.18 6.43 3.08
C LEU A 81 6.77 6.51 4.56
N GLY A 82 6.18 5.44 5.11
CA GLY A 82 5.81 5.38 6.53
C GLY A 82 7.01 5.54 7.46
N TRP A 83 8.14 4.93 7.11
CA TRP A 83 9.40 5.07 7.84
C TRP A 83 9.92 6.50 7.86
N ASN A 84 9.91 7.19 6.73
CA ASN A 84 10.36 8.58 6.65
C ASN A 84 9.44 9.54 7.43
N ILE A 85 8.14 9.21 7.55
CA ILE A 85 7.17 10.05 8.28
C ILE A 85 7.33 9.91 9.79
N ALA A 86 7.36 8.68 10.31
CA ALA A 86 7.33 8.44 11.76
C ALA A 86 8.17 7.23 12.21
N GLY A 87 9.16 6.82 11.43
CA GLY A 87 9.99 5.65 11.75
C GLY A 87 9.17 4.36 11.80
N LEU A 88 9.45 3.52 12.79
CA LEU A 88 8.79 2.23 12.94
C LEU A 88 7.25 2.30 13.06
N PRO A 89 6.63 3.18 13.88
CA PRO A 89 5.16 3.25 13.95
C PRO A 89 4.52 3.71 12.64
N GLY A 90 5.17 4.62 11.90
CA GLY A 90 4.69 5.05 10.59
C GLY A 90 4.76 3.92 9.56
N LEU A 91 5.86 3.16 9.53
CA LEU A 91 6.02 1.97 8.68
C LEU A 91 4.93 0.94 8.97
N LEU A 92 4.69 0.63 10.24
CA LEU A 92 3.66 -0.35 10.63
C LEU A 92 2.26 0.14 10.27
N ALA A 93 1.98 1.43 10.45
CA ALA A 93 0.70 2.03 10.08
C ALA A 93 0.46 1.99 8.56
N THR A 94 1.41 2.41 7.73
CA THR A 94 1.21 2.39 6.27
C THR A 94 1.15 0.97 5.72
N MET A 95 2.00 0.06 6.22
CA MET A 95 2.01 -1.34 5.79
C MET A 95 0.74 -2.08 6.18
N SER A 96 0.35 -2.02 7.46
CA SER A 96 -0.89 -2.68 7.89
C SER A 96 -2.11 -2.05 7.22
N GLY A 97 -2.13 -0.72 7.08
CA GLY A 97 -3.20 0.00 6.39
C GLY A 97 -3.34 -0.45 4.93
N ILE A 98 -2.23 -0.62 4.19
CA ILE A 98 -2.33 -1.02 2.79
C ILE A 98 -2.56 -2.53 2.60
N LEU A 99 -2.06 -3.40 3.49
CA LEU A 99 -2.20 -4.85 3.34
C LEU A 99 -3.55 -5.38 3.85
N LEU A 100 -4.04 -4.87 4.99
CA LEU A 100 -5.22 -5.42 5.68
C LEU A 100 -6.47 -5.48 4.79
N PRO A 101 -6.99 -4.37 4.24
CA PRO A 101 -8.24 -4.40 3.49
C PRO A 101 -8.16 -5.25 2.22
N SER A 102 -7.05 -5.17 1.47
CA SER A 102 -6.84 -6.03 0.29
C SER A 102 -6.74 -7.52 0.67
N SER A 103 -6.01 -7.86 1.73
CA SER A 103 -5.89 -9.25 2.21
C SER A 103 -7.24 -9.80 2.69
N VAL A 104 -8.00 -8.99 3.43
CA VAL A 104 -9.34 -9.37 3.91
C VAL A 104 -10.27 -9.59 2.73
N LEU A 105 -10.30 -8.67 1.76
CA LEU A 105 -11.10 -8.82 0.55
C LEU A 105 -10.71 -10.06 -0.25
N ALA A 106 -9.42 -10.30 -0.45
CA ALA A 106 -8.91 -11.47 -1.17
C ALA A 106 -9.33 -12.77 -0.45
N LEU A 107 -9.22 -12.83 0.88
CA LEU A 107 -9.63 -13.99 1.67
C LEU A 107 -11.14 -14.23 1.62
N VAL A 108 -11.94 -13.17 1.73
CA VAL A 108 -13.40 -13.25 1.65
C VAL A 108 -13.83 -13.69 0.26
N ALA A 109 -13.28 -13.08 -0.79
CA ALA A 109 -13.55 -13.43 -2.18
C ALA A 109 -13.13 -14.88 -2.48
N SER A 110 -11.95 -15.29 -2.02
CA SER A 110 -11.45 -16.66 -2.17
C SER A 110 -12.36 -17.68 -1.48
N ARG A 111 -12.75 -17.44 -0.22
CA ARG A 111 -13.68 -18.31 0.51
C ARG A 111 -15.05 -18.37 -0.16
N TYR A 112 -15.55 -17.24 -0.65
CA TYR A 112 -16.83 -17.19 -1.37
C TYR A 112 -16.77 -17.99 -2.67
N ALA A 113 -15.70 -17.84 -3.44
CA ALA A 113 -15.47 -18.58 -4.68
C ALA A 113 -15.34 -20.09 -4.44
N GLN A 114 -14.64 -20.52 -3.38
CA GLN A 114 -14.55 -21.94 -3.02
C GLN A 114 -15.90 -22.54 -2.62
N ARG A 115 -16.72 -21.80 -1.85
CA ARG A 115 -18.05 -22.26 -1.46
C ARG A 115 -19.03 -22.35 -2.63
N HIS A 116 -18.85 -21.56 -3.67
CA HIS A 116 -19.67 -21.57 -4.88
C HIS A 116 -18.92 -22.14 -6.10
N ALA A 117 -17.92 -22.99 -5.87
CA ALA A 117 -17.07 -23.54 -6.93
C ALA A 117 -17.85 -24.36 -7.98
N ASP A 118 -18.99 -24.94 -7.60
CA ASP A 118 -19.89 -25.67 -8.51
C ASP A 118 -20.74 -24.75 -9.40
N SER A 119 -20.76 -23.44 -9.12
CA SER A 119 -21.43 -22.46 -9.97
C SER A 119 -20.68 -22.28 -11.29
N ARG A 120 -21.39 -22.53 -12.41
CA ARG A 120 -20.87 -22.28 -13.77
C ARG A 120 -20.34 -20.85 -13.94
N ALA A 121 -20.90 -19.86 -13.23
CA ALA A 121 -20.47 -18.46 -13.29
C ALA A 121 -19.07 -18.23 -12.70
N VAL A 122 -18.73 -18.89 -11.58
CA VAL A 122 -17.42 -18.77 -10.93
C VAL A 122 -16.33 -19.45 -11.76
N ARG A 123 -16.67 -20.55 -12.46
CA ARG A 123 -15.75 -21.25 -13.37
C ARG A 123 -15.57 -20.56 -14.72
N ALA A 124 -16.62 -19.90 -15.23
CA ALA A 124 -16.59 -19.21 -16.51
C ALA A 124 -15.80 -17.90 -16.46
N PHE A 125 -15.76 -17.23 -15.31
CA PHE A 125 -15.13 -15.92 -15.18
C PHE A 125 -13.60 -15.95 -15.45
N PRO A 126 -12.79 -16.82 -14.83
CA PRO A 126 -11.35 -16.92 -15.16
C PRO A 126 -11.09 -17.42 -16.57
N ALA A 127 -11.98 -18.27 -17.12
CA ALA A 127 -11.84 -18.81 -18.46
C ALA A 127 -12.09 -17.76 -19.57
N GLY A 128 -12.89 -16.72 -19.27
CA GLY A 128 -13.17 -15.62 -20.20
C GLY A 128 -12.14 -14.49 -20.19
N LEU A 129 -11.31 -14.38 -19.15
CA LEU A 129 -10.31 -13.30 -19.04
C LEU A 129 -9.21 -13.34 -20.12
N PRO A 130 -8.55 -14.48 -20.41
CA PRO A 130 -7.46 -14.55 -21.36
C PRO A 130 -7.80 -14.01 -22.77
N PRO A 131 -8.94 -14.38 -23.41
CA PRO A 131 -9.28 -13.84 -24.72
C PRO A 131 -9.63 -12.35 -24.68
N ILE A 132 -10.20 -11.83 -23.59
CA ILE A 132 -10.48 -10.39 -23.43
C ILE A 132 -9.18 -9.60 -23.33
N THR A 133 -8.22 -10.09 -22.54
CA THR A 133 -6.90 -9.43 -22.42
C THR A 133 -6.15 -9.43 -23.75
N LEU A 134 -6.19 -10.53 -24.51
CA LEU A 134 -5.58 -10.60 -25.84
C LEU A 134 -6.26 -9.70 -26.88
N GLY A 135 -7.56 -9.44 -26.76
CA GLY A 135 -8.27 -8.52 -27.65
C GLY A 135 -8.07 -7.03 -27.32
N LEU A 136 -7.60 -6.71 -26.11
CA LEU A 136 -7.33 -5.33 -25.66
C LEU A 136 -5.85 -4.92 -25.78
N LEU A 137 -4.94 -5.88 -25.97
CA LEU A 137 -3.53 -5.68 -26.31
C LEU A 137 -3.37 -5.41 -27.81
#